data_AF-A0A5C9E664-F1
#
_entry.id   AF-A0A5C9E664-F1
#
_cell.length_a   1.000
_cell.length_b   1.000
_cell.length_c   1.000
_cell.angle_alpha   90.00
_cell.angle_beta   90.00
_cell.angle_gamma   90.00
#
_symmetry.space_group_name_H-M   'P 1'
#
loop_
_entity.id
_entity.type
_entity.pdbx_description
1 polymer ?
#
loop_
_entity_poly.entity_id
_entity_poly.type
_entity_poly.pdbx_seq_one_letter_code
_entity_poly.pdbx_strand_id
1 'polypeptide(L)'
;MIGSKSNIAVGKIKEKVKNSHICPECHQKIDLGIEREILNLLNNDKKYPYPHIHIHGDPLHAMLCYIDKDLRVRGMSVVKSIEISRDSTSFKEFFKKWSNPY
;
A
#
# COMPACT_ATOMS: atom_id res chain seq x y z
N MET A 1 -10.54 24.69 -12.56
CA MET A 1 -9.69 23.51 -12.28
C MET A 1 -10.54 22.51 -11.52
N ILE A 2 -10.96 21.43 -12.17
CA ILE A 2 -11.92 20.48 -11.60
C ILE A 2 -11.15 19.59 -10.63
N GLY A 3 -11.31 19.87 -9.33
CA GLY A 3 -10.87 18.97 -8.27
C GLY A 3 -11.74 17.73 -8.30
N SER A 4 -11.28 16.69 -8.99
CA SER A 4 -11.85 15.35 -8.87
C SER A 4 -11.52 14.83 -7.48
N LYS A 5 -12.41 15.10 -6.52
CA LYS A 5 -12.46 14.36 -5.25
C LYS A 5 -12.78 12.92 -5.60
N SER A 6 -11.75 12.10 -5.80
CA SER A 6 -11.90 10.65 -5.81
C SER A 6 -12.35 10.25 -4.41
N ASN A 7 -13.67 10.10 -4.23
CA ASN A 7 -14.24 9.41 -3.08
C ASN A 7 -13.83 7.94 -3.19
N ILE A 8 -12.63 7.63 -2.69
CA ILE A 8 -12.14 6.25 -2.62
C ILE A 8 -12.93 5.58 -1.50
N ALA A 9 -14.05 4.98 -1.86
CA ALA A 9 -14.82 4.14 -0.94
C ALA A 9 -13.90 3.05 -0.39
N VAL A 10 -13.75 3.01 0.92
CA VAL A 10 -12.96 2.00 1.65
C VAL A 10 -13.71 0.67 1.56
N GLY A 11 -13.06 -0.40 1.08
CA GLY A 11 -13.69 -1.71 0.82
C GLY A 11 -13.74 -2.16 -0.65
N LYS A 12 -13.03 -1.50 -1.57
CA LYS A 12 -12.95 -1.92 -2.98
C LYS A 12 -12.14 -3.21 -3.15
N ILE A 13 -12.53 -4.01 -4.15
CA ILE A 13 -11.85 -5.25 -4.54
C ILE A 13 -10.36 -4.96 -4.80
N LYS A 14 -9.49 -5.59 -4.01
CA LYS A 14 -8.04 -5.55 -4.17
C LYS A 14 -7.59 -6.67 -5.09
N GLU A 15 -6.74 -6.35 -6.07
CA GLU A 15 -6.04 -7.36 -6.84
C GLU A 15 -4.81 -7.83 -6.05
N LYS A 16 -4.67 -9.14 -5.91
CA LYS A 16 -3.63 -9.75 -5.08
C LYS A 16 -2.26 -9.62 -5.76
N VAL A 17 -1.28 -9.15 -5.01
CA VAL A 17 0.12 -9.18 -5.44
C VAL A 17 0.60 -10.63 -5.42
N LYS A 18 1.27 -11.03 -6.50
CA LYS A 18 1.76 -12.38 -6.72
C LYS A 18 3.03 -12.62 -5.91
N ASN A 19 3.25 -13.91 -5.61
CA ASN A 19 4.32 -14.46 -4.78
C ASN A 19 4.11 -14.16 -3.29
N SER A 20 4.73 -14.99 -2.44
CA SER A 20 4.74 -14.74 -0.99
C SER A 20 5.78 -13.67 -0.66
N HIS A 21 5.42 -12.77 0.25
CA HIS A 21 6.34 -11.77 0.77
C HIS A 21 6.55 -12.03 2.25
N ILE A 22 7.80 -12.05 2.70
CA ILE A 22 8.17 -12.22 4.10
C ILE A 22 8.79 -10.90 4.53
N CYS A 23 8.25 -10.29 5.58
CA CYS A 23 8.83 -9.07 6.10
C CYS A 23 10.23 -9.35 6.67
N PRO A 24 11.27 -8.63 6.23
CA PRO A 24 12.63 -8.81 6.75
C PRO A 24 12.81 -8.51 8.24
N GLU A 25 11.87 -7.77 8.86
CA GLU A 25 11.96 -7.38 10.27
C GLU A 25 11.32 -8.42 11.19
N CYS A 26 10.02 -8.66 11.03
CA CYS A 26 9.28 -9.58 11.90
C CYS A 26 9.17 -11.00 11.35
N HIS A 27 9.69 -11.26 10.15
CA HIS A 27 9.68 -12.58 9.48
C HIS A 27 8.27 -13.15 9.24
N GLN A 28 7.23 -12.31 9.35
CA GLN A 28 5.86 -12.71 9.06
C GLN A 28 5.61 -12.71 7.55
N LYS A 29 4.81 -13.67 7.10
CA LYS A 29 4.28 -13.70 5.74
C LYS A 29 3.20 -12.62 5.60
N ILE A 30 3.32 -11.81 4.56
CA ILE A 30 2.43 -10.69 4.27
C ILE A 30 1.70 -10.95 2.96
N ASP A 31 0.37 -10.79 3.01
CA ASP A 31 -0.49 -10.76 1.83
C ASP A 31 -0.71 -9.30 1.41
N LEU A 32 -0.21 -8.94 0.23
CA LEU A 32 -0.38 -7.60 -0.34
C LEU A 32 -1.50 -7.61 -1.37
N GLY A 33 -2.27 -6.52 -1.40
CA GLY A 33 -3.36 -6.33 -2.33
C GLY A 33 -3.54 -4.85 -2.68
N ILE A 34 -3.91 -4.58 -3.93
CA ILE A 34 -3.90 -3.23 -4.49
C ILE A 34 -5.28 -2.94 -5.06
N GLU A 35 -5.86 -1.83 -4.65
CA GLU A 35 -7.18 -1.41 -5.10
C GLU A 35 -7.20 -1.29 -6.63
N ARG A 36 -8.17 -1.92 -7.28
CA ARG A 36 -8.22 -2.02 -8.76
C ARG A 36 -8.19 -0.66 -9.45
N GLU A 37 -8.78 0.36 -8.85
CA GLU A 37 -8.78 1.73 -9.38
C GLU A 37 -7.39 2.36 -9.37
N ILE A 38 -6.62 2.14 -8.29
CA ILE A 38 -5.23 2.57 -8.21
C ILE A 38 -4.40 1.81 -9.25
N LEU A 39 -4.64 0.51 -9.42
CA LEU A 39 -3.94 -0.28 -10.43
C LEU A 39 -4.24 0.22 -11.86
N ASN A 40 -5.50 0.57 -12.16
CA ASN A 40 -5.88 1.15 -13.45
C ASN A 40 -5.18 2.49 -13.71
N LEU A 41 -5.07 3.36 -12.69
CA LEU A 41 -4.34 4.62 -12.79
C LEU A 41 -2.85 4.38 -13.07
N LEU A 42 -2.21 3.47 -12.34
CA LEU A 42 -0.80 3.14 -12.53
C LEU A 42 -0.51 2.52 -13.90
N ASN A 43 -1.41 1.66 -14.39
CA ASN A 43 -1.32 1.06 -15.72
C ASN A 43 -1.37 2.12 -16.83
N ASN A 44 -2.27 3.10 -16.71
CA ASN A 44 -2.38 4.20 -17.67
C ASN A 44 -1.13 5.09 -17.67
N ASP A 45 -0.60 5.38 -16.48
CA ASP A 45 0.60 6.19 -16.31
C ASP A 45 1.90 5.47 -16.71
N LYS A 46 1.87 4.14 -16.89
CA LYS A 46 3.03 3.27 -17.18
C LYS A 46 4.20 3.45 -16.20
N LYS A 47 3.91 3.83 -14.96
CA LYS A 47 4.93 4.04 -13.91
C LYS A 47 5.18 2.73 -13.17
N TYR A 48 6.16 1.97 -13.66
CA TYR A 48 6.59 0.71 -13.04
C TYR A 48 8.11 0.62 -12.92
N PRO A 49 8.64 -0.04 -11.87
CA PRO A 49 7.89 -0.49 -10.70
C PRO A 49 7.44 0.70 -9.83
N TYR A 50 6.28 0.60 -9.17
CA TYR A 50 5.79 1.64 -8.28
C TYR A 50 6.00 1.27 -6.80
N PRO A 51 6.24 2.26 -5.93
CA PRO A 51 6.33 2.03 -4.50
C PRO A 51 4.96 1.75 -3.89
N HIS A 52 4.87 0.71 -3.08
CA HIS A 52 3.72 0.34 -2.28
C HIS A 52 4.16 0.16 -0.83
N ILE A 53 3.57 0.94 0.09
CA ILE A 53 3.86 0.83 1.52
C ILE A 53 2.82 -0.06 2.20
N HIS A 54 3.29 -0.99 3.02
CA HIS A 54 2.47 -1.82 3.88
C HIS A 54 2.94 -1.66 5.33
N ILE A 55 2.05 -1.29 6.25
CA ILE A 55 2.40 -0.99 7.64
C ILE A 55 1.82 -2.09 8.53
N HIS A 56 2.68 -2.72 9.34
CA HIS A 56 2.32 -3.87 10.18
C HIS A 56 3.31 -4.08 11.33
N GLY A 57 3.05 -5.10 12.15
CA GLY A 57 3.93 -5.55 13.22
C GLY A 57 3.76 -4.83 14.55
N ASP A 58 4.46 -5.35 15.56
CA ASP A 58 4.58 -4.81 16.92
C ASP A 58 6.04 -5.03 17.41
N PRO A 59 6.88 -3.98 17.50
CA PRO A 59 6.59 -2.58 17.25
C PRO A 59 6.27 -2.29 15.76
N LEU A 60 5.48 -1.24 15.54
CA LEU A 60 4.97 -0.86 14.23
C LEU A 60 6.11 -0.48 13.26
N HIS A 61 6.10 -1.07 12.06
CA HIS A 61 7.06 -0.75 11.00
C HIS A 61 6.41 -0.81 9.61
N ALA A 62 7.10 -0.25 8.61
CA ALA A 62 6.65 -0.18 7.24
C ALA A 62 7.51 -1.06 6.35
N MET A 63 6.87 -1.83 5.49
CA MET A 63 7.48 -2.57 4.40
C MET A 63 7.21 -1.83 3.09
N LEU A 64 8.26 -1.33 2.44
CA LEU A 64 8.20 -0.68 1.14
C LEU A 64 8.47 -1.72 0.05
N CYS A 65 7.48 -1.98 -0.78
CA CYS A 65 7.55 -2.94 -1.89
C CYS A 65 7.50 -2.22 -3.23
N TYR A 66 8.41 -2.56 -4.13
CA TYR A 66 8.40 -2.08 -5.52
C TYR A 66 7.70 -3.09 -6.40
N ILE A 67 6.51 -2.75 -6.89
CA ILE A 67 5.61 -3.69 -7.57
C ILE A 67 5.60 -3.37 -9.07
N ASP A 68 5.77 -4.40 -9.89
CA ASP A 68 5.76 -4.26 -11.34
C ASP A 68 4.35 -4.40 -11.95
N LYS A 69 4.28 -4.31 -13.28
CA LYS A 69 3.04 -4.45 -14.05
C LYS A 69 2.39 -5.84 -13.96
N ASP A 70 3.17 -6.86 -13.62
CA ASP A 70 2.71 -8.24 -13.52
C ASP A 70 2.25 -8.59 -12.09
N LEU A 71 2.18 -7.57 -11.21
CA LEU A 71 1.89 -7.64 -9.79
C LEU A 71 2.91 -8.49 -9.03
N ARG A 72 4.19 -8.40 -9.38
CA ARG A 72 5.28 -9.04 -8.64
C ARG A 72 6.12 -7.99 -7.92
N VAL A 73 6.51 -8.30 -6.69
CA VAL A 73 7.49 -7.50 -5.95
C VAL A 73 8.88 -7.72 -6.55
N ARG A 74 9.54 -6.63 -6.97
CA ARG A 74 10.89 -6.60 -7.55
C ARG A 74 11.96 -6.16 -6.57
N GLY A 75 11.57 -5.46 -5.52
CA GLY A 75 12.45 -5.01 -4.46
C GLY A 75 11.65 -4.73 -3.20
N MET A 76 12.30 -4.87 -2.05
CA MET A 76 11.69 -4.69 -0.75
C MET A 76 12.67 -4.01 0.18
N SER A 77 12.17 -3.08 0.99
CA SER A 77 12.92 -2.42 2.07
C SER A 77 12.03 -2.29 3.30
N VAL A 78 12.65 -2.15 4.47
CA VAL A 78 11.94 -1.93 5.73
C VAL A 78 12.29 -0.57 6.30
N VAL A 79 11.25 0.12 6.77
CA VAL A 79 11.34 1.38 7.50
C VAL A 79 10.90 1.11 8.93
N LYS A 80 11.84 1.21 9.88
CA LYS A 80 11.60 0.92 11.31
C LYS A 80 10.98 2.07 12.10
N SER A 81 11.05 3.29 11.56
CA SER A 81 10.53 4.50 12.19
C SER A 81 9.59 5.21 11.24
N ILE A 82 8.33 5.37 11.65
CA ILE A 82 7.30 6.03 10.86
C ILE A 82 6.80 7.23 11.65
N GLU A 83 6.91 8.42 11.05
CA GLU A 83 6.25 9.62 11.53
C GLU A 83 5.03 9.90 10.65
N ILE A 84 3.86 10.07 11.27
CA ILE A 84 2.61 10.38 10.56
C ILE A 84 2.11 11.73 11.07
N SER A 85 2.17 12.76 10.22
CA SER A 85 1.64 14.08 10.56
C SER A 85 0.12 14.03 10.77
N ARG A 86 -0.35 14.57 11.89
CA ARG A 86 -1.76 14.55 12.33
C ARG A 86 -2.58 15.76 11.87
N ASP A 87 -1.95 16.70 11.18
CA ASP A 87 -2.54 17.97 10.75
C ASP A 87 -3.40 17.88 9.47
N SER A 88 -3.34 16.76 8.75
CA SER A 88 -3.96 16.63 7.42
C SER A 88 -5.20 15.73 7.41
N THR A 89 -6.12 16.02 6.49
CA THR A 89 -7.24 15.13 6.08
C THR A 89 -6.77 13.69 5.84
N SER A 90 -5.51 13.50 5.45
CA SER A 90 -4.84 12.22 5.21
C SER A 90 -4.76 11.33 6.45
N PHE A 91 -4.66 11.86 7.67
CA PHE A 91 -4.58 11.06 8.89
C PHE A 91 -5.87 10.25 9.14
N LYS A 92 -7.04 10.88 8.93
CA LYS A 92 -8.34 10.21 9.07
C LYS A 92 -8.52 9.13 8.00
N GLU A 93 -8.12 9.39 6.77
CA GLU A 93 -8.20 8.41 5.67
C GLU A 93 -7.20 7.25 5.87
N PHE A 94 -6.01 7.55 6.39
CA PHE A 94 -5.03 6.53 6.77
C PHE A 94 -5.58 5.57 7.81
N PHE A 95 -6.14 6.09 8.91
CA PHE A 95 -6.73 5.25 9.97
C PHE A 95 -7.89 4.40 9.48
N LYS A 96 -8.78 4.94 8.63
CA LYS A 96 -9.86 4.16 8.01
C LYS A 96 -9.36 3.00 7.16
N LYS A 97 -8.27 3.20 6.40
CA LYS A 97 -7.65 2.13 5.60
C LYS A 97 -6.92 1.11 6.47
N TRP A 98 -6.33 1.53 7.58
CA TRP A 98 -5.59 0.67 8.48
C TRP A 98 -6.48 -0.21 9.37
N SER A 99 -7.61 0.32 9.84
CA SER A 99 -8.54 -0.39 10.73
C SER A 99 -9.39 -1.46 10.03
N ASN A 100 -9.23 -1.68 8.71
CA ASN A 100 -10.04 -2.62 7.95
C ASN A 100 -9.17 -3.79 7.43
N PRO A 101 -9.15 -4.93 8.15
CA PRO A 101 -8.46 -6.13 7.69
C PRO A 101 -9.42 -6.89 6.78
N TYR A 102 -9.28 -6.67 5.47
CA TYR A 102 -10.08 -7.28 4.39
C TYR A 102 -11.48 -6.68 4.23
#